data_AF-A0A976EI51-F1
#
_entry.id   AF-A0A976EI51-F1
#
_cell.length_a   1.000
_cell.length_b   1.000
_cell.length_c   1.000
_cell.angle_alpha   90.00
_cell.angle_beta   90.00
_cell.angle_gamma   90.00
#
_symmetry.space_group_name_H-M   'P 1'
#
loop_
_entity.id
_entity.type
_entity.pdbx_description
1 polymer ?
#
loop_
_entity_poly.entity_id
_entity_poly.type
_entity_poly.pdbx_seq_one_letter_code
_entity_poly.pdbx_strand_id
1 'polypeptide(L)'
;MSPLLFSLLDFSDVYADACVCNHSGEIIFLSIYGREAGLHQLTAAFHLPASAGGVTQLRIAEPQSDAKSSQRIHAVAVGDARRLEKTTSKFPKGNLFGSLTHMWIYDPAVRSLDRASQTAWLLFERSQTVDEIADRTWETVCDLAGVPLMAHWRSEVLRELEQAECITTMVTPPPLGEVVARYVTLPKDIESRITAMIKSGRIGRESVVKAVPGFVTANSIASRLTARRVAEKDRLRFLPQYFGSLMMKVEGTVYDWMTELSQGYEGGVWDFVELSNGGCYMKPSKPTYTMESPNGTTATLSSDAAGITVMLFALSHLSMSYPDNEQLADRYHELREFALEHVDQREILALID
;
A
#
# COMPACT_ATOMS: atom_id res chain seq x y z
N MET A 1 -3.78 -15.68 1.19
CA MET A 1 -5.10 -15.97 1.79
C MET A 1 -6.02 -16.32 0.64
N SER A 2 -6.82 -17.38 0.73
CA SER A 2 -7.82 -17.65 -0.33
C SER A 2 -8.89 -16.54 -0.30
N PRO A 3 -9.32 -16.01 -1.47
CA PRO A 3 -10.30 -14.94 -1.50
C PRO A 3 -11.62 -15.44 -0.87
N LEU A 4 -12.18 -14.62 0.02
CA LEU A 4 -13.49 -14.90 0.63
C LEU A 4 -14.56 -14.76 -0.45
N LEU A 5 -15.32 -15.84 -0.66
CA LEU A 5 -16.43 -15.85 -1.61
C LEU A 5 -17.76 -15.69 -0.86
N PHE A 6 -18.48 -14.64 -1.21
CA PHE A 6 -19.76 -14.26 -0.60
C PHE A 6 -20.91 -14.79 -1.44
N SER A 7 -22.02 -15.20 -0.82
CA SER A 7 -23.21 -15.70 -1.55
C SER A 7 -24.29 -14.63 -1.67
N LEU A 8 -24.90 -14.49 -2.84
CA LEU A 8 -26.06 -13.63 -3.03
C LEU A 8 -27.33 -14.41 -2.69
N LEU A 9 -27.98 -14.08 -1.56
CA LEU A 9 -29.05 -14.91 -1.00
C LEU A 9 -30.32 -14.95 -1.86
N ASP A 10 -30.54 -13.93 -2.70
CA ASP A 10 -31.71 -13.82 -3.57
C ASP A 10 -31.49 -14.50 -4.94
N PHE A 11 -30.27 -14.94 -5.23
CA PHE A 11 -29.89 -15.50 -6.53
C PHE A 11 -29.06 -16.78 -6.37
N SER A 12 -29.69 -17.92 -6.67
CA SER A 12 -29.03 -19.24 -6.59
C SER A 12 -27.78 -19.32 -7.46
N ASP A 13 -26.74 -19.95 -6.93
CA ASP A 13 -25.44 -20.14 -7.61
C ASP A 13 -24.77 -18.83 -8.10
N VAL A 14 -25.07 -17.70 -7.45
CA VAL A 14 -24.37 -16.42 -7.68
C VAL A 14 -23.56 -16.06 -6.45
N TYR A 15 -22.28 -15.79 -6.70
CA TYR A 15 -21.29 -15.50 -5.67
C TYR A 15 -20.55 -14.21 -5.98
N ALA A 16 -20.18 -13.42 -4.97
CA ALA A 16 -19.33 -12.24 -5.13
C ALA A 16 -17.96 -12.47 -4.49
N ASP A 17 -16.91 -11.94 -5.09
CA ASP A 17 -15.57 -11.84 -4.48
C ASP A 17 -15.17 -10.39 -4.20
N ALA A 18 -15.92 -9.41 -4.72
CA ALA A 18 -15.77 -8.02 -4.37
C ALA A 18 -17.08 -7.23 -4.51
N CYS A 19 -17.37 -6.34 -3.56
CA CYS A 19 -18.45 -5.36 -3.66
C CYS A 19 -18.03 -4.05 -3.00
N VAL A 20 -18.09 -2.96 -3.75
CA VAL A 20 -17.75 -1.62 -3.29
C VAL A 20 -18.92 -0.68 -3.54
N CYS A 21 -19.20 0.17 -2.55
CA CYS A 21 -20.29 1.13 -2.60
C CYS A 21 -19.78 2.56 -2.47
N ASN A 22 -20.61 3.51 -2.92
CA ASN A 22 -20.42 4.93 -2.63
C ASN A 22 -20.83 5.28 -1.18
N HIS A 23 -20.68 6.56 -0.81
CA HIS A 23 -21.07 7.09 0.51
C HIS A 23 -22.58 6.94 0.80
N SER A 24 -23.42 6.82 -0.22
CA SER A 24 -24.87 6.58 -0.09
C SER A 24 -25.21 5.09 0.09
N GLY A 25 -24.21 4.20 0.05
CA GLY A 25 -24.39 2.75 0.15
C GLY A 25 -24.86 2.08 -1.13
N GLU A 26 -24.73 2.74 -2.28
CA GLU A 26 -25.07 2.21 -3.59
C GLU A 26 -23.86 1.61 -4.30
N ILE A 27 -24.05 0.51 -5.04
CA ILE A 27 -22.98 -0.21 -5.73
C ILE A 27 -22.24 0.70 -6.72
N ILE A 28 -20.91 0.79 -6.62
CA ILE A 28 -20.07 1.38 -7.67
C ILE A 28 -19.23 0.32 -8.39
N PHE A 29 -18.98 -0.80 -7.74
CA PHE A 29 -18.30 -1.95 -8.32
C PHE A 29 -18.78 -3.24 -7.64
N LEU A 30 -19.08 -4.26 -8.44
CA LEU A 30 -19.49 -5.58 -8.00
C LEU A 30 -18.86 -6.62 -8.94
N SER A 31 -18.08 -7.52 -8.38
CA SER A 31 -17.48 -8.65 -9.08
C SER A 31 -18.16 -9.93 -8.63
N ILE A 32 -18.80 -10.63 -9.57
CA ILE A 32 -19.64 -11.80 -9.31
C ILE A 32 -19.39 -12.96 -10.27
N TYR A 33 -19.53 -14.16 -9.75
CA TYR A 33 -19.42 -15.42 -10.47
C TYR A 33 -20.74 -16.16 -10.42
N GLY A 34 -21.09 -16.83 -11.52
CA GLY A 34 -22.27 -17.68 -11.56
C GLY A 34 -22.48 -18.33 -12.91
N ARG A 35 -23.55 -19.12 -13.02
CA ARG A 35 -24.02 -19.61 -14.31
C ARG A 35 -24.66 -18.45 -15.08
N GLU A 36 -24.56 -18.47 -16.41
CA GLU A 36 -25.05 -17.40 -17.29
C GLU A 36 -26.53 -17.05 -17.04
N ALA A 37 -27.38 -18.06 -16.81
CA ALA A 37 -28.80 -17.87 -16.48
C ALA A 37 -29.00 -17.09 -15.16
N GLY A 38 -28.25 -17.42 -14.11
CA GLY A 38 -28.34 -16.76 -12.80
C GLY A 38 -27.85 -15.30 -12.87
N LEU A 39 -26.76 -15.04 -13.58
CA LEU A 39 -26.24 -13.68 -13.78
C LEU A 39 -27.19 -12.82 -14.64
N HIS A 40 -27.83 -13.40 -15.65
CA HIS A 40 -28.86 -12.71 -16.44
C HIS A 40 -30.11 -12.42 -15.62
N GLN A 41 -30.57 -13.38 -14.80
CA GLN A 41 -31.68 -13.15 -13.88
C GLN A 41 -31.38 -12.00 -12.91
N LEU A 42 -30.18 -11.97 -12.32
CA LEU A 42 -29.73 -10.90 -11.43
C LEU A 42 -29.74 -9.54 -12.12
N THR A 43 -29.12 -9.43 -13.30
CA THR A 43 -29.04 -8.13 -14.00
C THR A 43 -30.40 -7.66 -14.53
N ALA A 44 -31.31 -8.58 -14.88
CA ALA A 44 -32.68 -8.24 -15.23
C ALA A 44 -33.44 -7.71 -14.01
N ALA A 45 -33.27 -8.33 -12.84
CA ALA A 45 -33.96 -7.94 -11.60
C ALA A 45 -33.65 -6.48 -11.18
N PHE A 46 -32.49 -5.93 -11.57
CA PHE A 46 -32.17 -4.52 -11.29
C PHE A 46 -33.09 -3.51 -12.00
N HIS A 47 -33.76 -3.93 -13.08
CA HIS A 47 -34.57 -3.06 -13.93
C HIS A 47 -36.07 -3.31 -13.80
N LEU A 48 -36.47 -4.31 -13.01
CA LEU A 48 -37.86 -4.71 -12.83
C LEU A 48 -38.46 -4.04 -11.60
N PRO A 49 -39.80 -3.81 -11.56
CA PRO A 49 -40.48 -3.46 -10.33
C PRO A 49 -40.51 -4.65 -9.36
N ALA A 50 -40.65 -4.39 -8.06
CA ALA A 50 -40.71 -5.43 -7.02
C ALA A 50 -41.80 -6.50 -7.29
N SER A 51 -42.93 -6.10 -7.87
CA SER A 51 -44.04 -7.00 -8.25
C SER A 51 -43.67 -8.02 -9.33
N ALA A 52 -42.59 -7.79 -10.08
CA ALA A 52 -42.09 -8.67 -11.14
C ALA A 52 -40.74 -9.32 -10.77
N GLY A 53 -40.40 -9.37 -9.47
CA GLY A 53 -39.13 -9.92 -8.98
C GLY A 53 -37.96 -8.94 -9.08
N GLY A 54 -38.24 -7.64 -9.19
CA GLY A 54 -37.24 -6.59 -9.16
C GLY A 54 -36.59 -6.43 -7.79
N VAL A 55 -35.30 -6.06 -7.77
CA VAL A 55 -34.52 -5.86 -6.55
C VAL A 55 -33.89 -4.48 -6.52
N THR A 56 -34.07 -3.77 -5.40
CA THR A 56 -33.43 -2.48 -5.13
C THR A 56 -32.22 -2.62 -4.20
N GLN A 57 -32.08 -3.79 -3.57
CA GLN A 57 -31.01 -4.11 -2.64
C GLN A 57 -30.61 -5.57 -2.80
N LEU A 58 -29.31 -5.84 -2.73
CA LEU A 58 -28.74 -7.18 -2.71
C LEU A 58 -28.42 -7.60 -1.29
N ARG A 59 -28.76 -8.84 -0.94
CA ARG A 59 -28.32 -9.47 0.31
C ARG A 59 -27.11 -10.35 0.05
N ILE A 60 -25.93 -9.88 0.44
CA ILE A 60 -24.64 -10.53 0.23
C ILE A 60 -24.19 -11.12 1.56
N ALA A 61 -24.06 -12.44 1.62
CA ALA A 61 -23.76 -13.15 2.86
C ALA A 61 -22.31 -13.66 2.89
N GLU A 62 -21.65 -13.48 4.02
CA GLU A 62 -20.31 -14.03 4.27
C GLU A 62 -20.32 -15.57 4.26
N PRO A 63 -19.24 -16.24 3.85
CA PRO A 63 -19.17 -17.68 3.91
C PRO A 63 -19.35 -18.16 5.35
N GLN A 64 -20.21 -19.16 5.55
CA GLN A 64 -20.50 -19.69 6.87
C GLN A 64 -19.29 -20.49 7.40
N SER A 65 -18.70 -20.04 8.50
CA SER A 65 -17.52 -20.69 9.10
C SER A 65 -17.88 -21.93 9.94
N ASP A 66 -19.07 -21.93 10.57
CA ASP A 66 -19.61 -23.05 11.33
C ASP A 66 -21.14 -23.09 11.23
N ALA A 67 -21.74 -24.29 11.17
CA ALA A 67 -23.17 -24.52 11.01
C ALA A 67 -24.04 -23.91 12.13
N LYS A 68 -23.43 -23.59 13.28
CA LYS A 68 -24.09 -22.95 14.43
C LYS A 68 -23.93 -21.43 14.49
N SER A 69 -23.07 -20.85 13.67
CA SER A 69 -22.85 -19.40 13.63
C SER A 69 -23.90 -18.71 12.76
N SER A 70 -24.45 -17.59 13.24
CA SER A 70 -25.30 -16.73 12.43
C SER A 70 -24.46 -16.12 11.30
N GLN A 71 -24.88 -16.36 10.06
CA GLN A 71 -24.21 -15.82 8.87
C GLN A 71 -24.36 -14.30 8.84
N ARG A 72 -23.25 -13.57 8.68
CA ARG A 72 -23.29 -12.12 8.52
C ARG A 72 -23.81 -11.76 7.13
N ILE A 73 -24.83 -10.91 7.08
CA ILE A 73 -25.50 -10.48 5.84
C ILE A 73 -25.30 -8.99 5.67
N HIS A 74 -24.80 -8.60 4.49
CA HIS A 74 -24.62 -7.23 4.06
C HIS A 74 -25.72 -6.88 3.07
N ALA A 75 -26.45 -5.80 3.35
CA ALA A 75 -27.56 -5.37 2.53
C ALA A 75 -27.11 -4.15 1.72
N VAL A 76 -26.89 -4.31 0.41
CA VAL A 76 -26.22 -3.34 -0.46
C VAL A 76 -27.19 -2.78 -1.50
N ALA A 77 -27.37 -1.46 -1.56
CA ALA A 77 -28.32 -0.84 -2.47
C ALA A 77 -27.83 -0.86 -3.92
N VAL A 78 -28.71 -1.13 -4.88
CA VAL A 78 -28.36 -1.09 -6.32
C VAL A 78 -28.30 0.36 -6.82
N GLY A 79 -29.16 1.25 -6.29
CA GLY A 79 -29.35 2.61 -6.79
C GLY A 79 -30.05 2.62 -8.16
N ASP A 80 -29.83 3.66 -8.97
CA ASP A 80 -30.33 3.68 -10.36
C ASP A 80 -29.53 2.68 -11.22
N ALA A 81 -30.14 1.55 -11.57
CA ALA A 81 -29.51 0.52 -12.38
C ALA A 81 -29.06 0.99 -13.77
N ARG A 82 -29.67 2.05 -14.32
CA ARG A 82 -29.35 2.57 -15.67
C ARG A 82 -27.96 3.19 -15.75
N ARG A 83 -27.36 3.56 -14.62
CA ARG A 83 -25.97 4.07 -14.57
C ARG A 83 -24.93 2.96 -14.65
N LEU A 84 -25.31 1.70 -14.42
CA LEU A 84 -24.37 0.60 -14.29
C LEU A 84 -24.09 -0.03 -15.64
N GLU A 85 -22.81 -0.26 -15.93
CA GLU A 85 -22.34 -1.07 -17.04
C GLU A 85 -21.97 -2.47 -16.57
N LYS A 86 -21.86 -3.40 -17.53
CA LYS A 86 -21.41 -4.76 -17.25
C LYS A 86 -20.39 -5.26 -18.24
N THR A 87 -19.45 -6.06 -17.75
CA THR A 87 -18.46 -6.78 -18.57
C THR A 87 -18.43 -8.23 -18.12
N THR A 88 -18.35 -9.17 -19.06
CA THR A 88 -18.39 -10.61 -18.78
C THR A 88 -17.19 -11.33 -19.36
N SER A 89 -16.65 -12.27 -18.61
CA SER A 89 -15.62 -13.21 -19.07
C SER A 89 -16.04 -14.65 -18.78
N LYS A 90 -15.67 -15.58 -19.66
CA LYS A 90 -15.97 -17.01 -19.52
C LYS A 90 -14.73 -17.75 -19.06
N PHE A 91 -14.87 -18.64 -18.09
CA PHE A 91 -13.76 -19.51 -17.68
C PHE A 91 -13.41 -20.52 -18.78
N PRO A 92 -12.14 -20.96 -18.85
CA PRO A 92 -11.73 -22.00 -19.77
C PRO A 92 -12.58 -23.26 -19.65
N LYS A 93 -12.82 -23.93 -20.78
CA LYS A 93 -13.53 -25.22 -20.83
C LYS A 93 -12.71 -26.28 -20.07
N GLY A 94 -13.40 -27.19 -19.37
CA GLY A 94 -12.76 -28.29 -18.62
C GLY A 94 -12.42 -27.99 -17.15
N ASN A 95 -12.87 -26.85 -16.61
CA ASN A 95 -12.77 -26.58 -15.18
C ASN A 95 -13.76 -27.47 -14.36
N LEU A 96 -13.47 -27.65 -13.07
CA LEU A 96 -14.27 -28.48 -12.14
C LEU A 96 -15.72 -27.98 -11.92
N PHE A 97 -16.01 -26.72 -12.28
CA PHE A 97 -17.27 -26.03 -12.00
C PHE A 97 -18.19 -25.91 -13.22
N GLY A 98 -17.77 -26.42 -14.39
CA GLY A 98 -18.52 -26.31 -15.64
C GLY A 98 -18.45 -24.90 -16.26
N SER A 99 -19.53 -24.48 -16.94
CA SER A 99 -19.58 -23.16 -17.59
C SER A 99 -19.82 -22.03 -16.56
N LEU A 100 -18.77 -21.68 -15.82
CA LEU A 100 -18.76 -20.53 -14.92
C LEU A 100 -18.47 -19.24 -15.71
N THR A 101 -19.22 -18.19 -15.43
CA THR A 101 -19.03 -16.85 -15.98
C THR A 101 -18.67 -15.89 -14.85
N HIS A 102 -17.68 -15.04 -15.10
CA HIS A 102 -17.35 -13.90 -14.28
C HIS A 102 -18.02 -12.66 -14.88
N MET A 103 -18.69 -11.88 -14.06
CA MET A 103 -19.32 -10.63 -14.46
C MET A 103 -18.90 -9.51 -13.51
N TRP A 104 -18.44 -8.42 -14.09
CA TRP A 104 -18.28 -7.15 -13.40
C TRP A 104 -19.48 -6.27 -13.71
N ILE A 105 -20.05 -5.69 -12.66
CA ILE A 105 -21.08 -4.66 -12.73
C ILE A 105 -20.49 -3.42 -12.07
N TYR A 106 -20.44 -2.30 -12.77
CA TYR A 106 -19.73 -1.12 -12.29
C TYR A 106 -20.35 0.17 -12.78
N ASP A 107 -20.18 1.23 -12.01
CA ASP A 107 -20.46 2.59 -12.47
C ASP A 107 -19.30 3.06 -13.37
N PRO A 108 -19.54 3.54 -14.60
CA PRO A 108 -18.49 4.04 -15.49
C PRO A 108 -17.59 5.12 -14.85
N ALA A 109 -18.09 5.85 -13.85
CA ALA A 109 -17.32 6.81 -13.08
C ALA A 109 -16.08 6.20 -12.39
N VAL A 110 -16.02 4.87 -12.17
CA VAL A 110 -14.83 4.21 -11.61
C VAL A 110 -13.68 4.07 -12.60
N ARG A 111 -13.88 4.41 -13.88
CA ARG A 111 -12.89 4.30 -14.95
C ARG A 111 -12.43 5.64 -15.51
N SER A 112 -13.04 6.75 -15.10
CA SER A 112 -12.80 8.06 -15.69
C SER A 112 -12.67 9.15 -14.63
N LEU A 113 -11.83 10.13 -14.91
CA LEU A 113 -11.74 11.38 -14.16
C LEU A 113 -12.86 12.31 -14.59
N ASP A 114 -13.62 12.87 -13.65
CA ASP A 114 -14.53 13.99 -13.91
C ASP A 114 -13.77 15.31 -13.69
N ARG A 115 -13.24 15.87 -14.78
CA ARG A 115 -12.51 17.15 -14.77
C ARG A 115 -13.41 18.35 -14.47
N ALA A 116 -14.71 18.26 -14.75
CA ALA A 116 -15.64 19.36 -14.51
C ALA A 116 -15.99 19.47 -13.02
N SER A 117 -16.23 18.32 -12.37
CA SER A 117 -16.50 18.25 -10.94
C SER A 117 -15.21 18.12 -10.10
N GLN A 118 -14.06 17.93 -10.75
CA GLN A 118 -12.76 17.72 -10.11
C GLN A 118 -12.75 16.47 -9.21
N THR A 119 -13.37 15.38 -9.67
CA THR A 119 -13.51 14.14 -8.88
C THR A 119 -13.08 12.90 -9.63
N ALA A 120 -12.67 11.86 -8.90
CA ALA A 120 -12.34 10.57 -9.46
C ALA A 120 -12.49 9.45 -8.42
N TRP A 121 -12.81 8.26 -8.91
CA TRP A 121 -12.80 7.02 -8.14
C TRP A 121 -11.53 6.23 -8.47
N LEU A 122 -10.91 5.64 -7.44
CA LEU A 122 -9.77 4.77 -7.53
C LEU A 122 -10.09 3.42 -6.91
N LEU A 123 -10.15 2.38 -7.74
CA LEU A 123 -10.24 0.99 -7.28
C LEU A 123 -8.83 0.40 -7.13
N PHE A 124 -8.61 -0.33 -6.04
CA PHE A 124 -7.36 -1.03 -5.76
C PHE A 124 -7.62 -2.30 -4.96
N GLU A 125 -6.70 -3.26 -5.05
CA GLU A 125 -6.76 -4.48 -4.25
C GLU A 125 -6.21 -4.22 -2.83
N ARG A 126 -6.74 -4.92 -1.82
CA ARG A 126 -6.26 -4.84 -0.43
C ARG A 126 -4.82 -5.30 -0.26
N SER A 127 -4.33 -6.10 -1.20
CA SER A 127 -2.95 -6.58 -1.28
C SER A 127 -1.97 -5.49 -1.70
N GLN A 128 -2.44 -4.43 -2.37
CA GLN A 128 -1.58 -3.34 -2.84
C GLN A 128 -0.99 -2.58 -1.65
N THR A 129 0.25 -2.15 -1.82
CA THR A 129 0.98 -1.42 -0.78
C THR A 129 0.44 0.00 -0.63
N VAL A 130 0.73 0.61 0.52
CA VAL A 130 0.34 2.01 0.77
C VAL A 130 0.98 2.94 -0.26
N ASP A 131 2.21 2.68 -0.68
CA ASP A 131 2.92 3.50 -1.66
C ASP A 131 2.35 3.37 -3.07
N GLU A 132 2.03 2.15 -3.52
CA GLU A 132 1.36 1.94 -4.81
C GLU A 132 0.01 2.68 -4.89
N ILE A 133 -0.76 2.65 -3.79
CA ILE A 133 -2.03 3.37 -3.69
C ILE A 133 -1.79 4.88 -3.70
N ALA A 134 -0.77 5.36 -2.98
CA ALA A 134 -0.43 6.77 -2.92
C ALA A 134 0.14 7.30 -4.25
N ASP A 135 0.88 6.52 -5.02
CA ASP A 135 1.36 6.88 -6.36
C ASP A 135 0.20 7.06 -7.34
N ARG A 136 -0.72 6.08 -7.38
CA ARG A 136 -1.93 6.21 -8.20
C ARG A 136 -2.82 7.35 -7.76
N THR A 137 -2.89 7.61 -6.45
CA THR A 137 -3.62 8.77 -5.90
C THR A 137 -2.95 10.08 -6.34
N TRP A 138 -1.62 10.14 -6.32
CA TRP A 138 -0.85 11.30 -6.76
C TRP A 138 -1.02 11.61 -8.24
N GLU A 139 -0.94 10.59 -9.11
CA GLU A 139 -1.20 10.73 -10.55
C GLU A 139 -2.60 11.30 -10.79
N THR A 140 -3.60 10.77 -10.09
CA THR A 140 -4.98 11.26 -10.15
C THR A 140 -5.11 12.71 -9.72
N VAL A 141 -4.44 13.11 -8.64
CA VAL A 141 -4.43 14.50 -8.16
C VAL A 141 -3.77 15.42 -9.18
N CYS A 142 -2.63 15.03 -9.76
CA CYS A 142 -1.96 15.78 -10.83
C CYS A 142 -2.88 15.97 -12.04
N ASP A 143 -3.54 14.89 -12.47
CA ASP A 143 -4.44 14.90 -13.63
C ASP A 143 -5.66 15.78 -13.42
N LEU A 144 -6.27 15.74 -12.22
CA LEU A 144 -7.42 16.57 -11.88
C LEU A 144 -7.03 18.05 -11.77
N ALA A 145 -5.94 18.35 -11.04
CA ALA A 145 -5.52 19.72 -10.74
C ALA A 145 -5.24 20.54 -12.00
N GLY A 146 -4.84 19.88 -13.10
CA GLY A 146 -4.61 20.56 -14.39
C GLY A 146 -3.44 21.54 -14.39
N VAL A 147 -2.65 21.57 -13.31
CA VAL A 147 -1.46 22.38 -13.12
C VAL A 147 -0.27 21.47 -12.81
N PRO A 148 0.96 21.85 -13.22
CA PRO A 148 2.14 21.03 -12.96
C PRO A 148 2.47 21.04 -11.46
N LEU A 149 2.16 19.94 -10.78
CA LEU A 149 2.63 19.66 -9.43
C LEU A 149 3.95 18.88 -9.50
N MET A 150 4.94 19.27 -8.69
CA MET A 150 6.26 18.63 -8.71
C MET A 150 6.22 17.30 -7.93
N ALA A 151 6.88 16.26 -8.44
CA ALA A 151 6.84 14.92 -7.85
C ALA A 151 7.25 14.88 -6.37
N HIS A 152 8.23 15.68 -5.96
CA HIS A 152 8.67 15.74 -4.56
C HIS A 152 7.67 16.43 -3.62
N TRP A 153 6.62 17.10 -4.15
CA TRP A 153 5.52 17.64 -3.35
C TRP A 153 4.47 16.57 -2.98
N ARG A 154 4.55 15.38 -3.58
CA ARG A 154 3.57 14.29 -3.45
C ARG A 154 3.12 14.07 -2.02
N SER A 155 4.03 13.77 -1.11
CA SER A 155 3.70 13.38 0.26
C SER A 155 3.00 14.50 1.03
N GLU A 156 3.44 15.75 0.87
CA GLU A 156 2.85 16.90 1.59
C GLU A 156 1.49 17.30 1.03
N VAL A 157 1.32 17.24 -0.29
CA VAL A 157 0.03 17.57 -0.95
C VAL A 157 -1.00 16.49 -0.68
N LEU A 158 -0.65 15.20 -0.79
CA LEU A 158 -1.55 14.11 -0.43
C LEU A 158 -1.98 14.21 1.03
N ARG A 159 -1.05 14.47 1.95
CA ARG A 159 -1.36 14.65 3.37
C ARG A 159 -2.34 15.80 3.62
N GLU A 160 -2.13 16.95 2.97
CA GLU A 160 -3.05 18.10 3.09
C GLU A 160 -4.45 17.74 2.57
N LEU A 161 -4.54 17.06 1.43
CA LEU A 161 -5.81 16.66 0.84
C LEU A 161 -6.53 15.59 1.67
N GLU A 162 -5.81 14.64 2.27
CA GLU A 162 -6.38 13.67 3.21
C GLU A 162 -6.91 14.36 4.48
N GLN A 163 -6.16 15.31 5.05
CA GLN A 163 -6.60 16.09 6.22
C GLN A 163 -7.83 16.97 5.93
N ALA A 164 -7.96 17.44 4.69
CA ALA A 164 -9.10 18.20 4.23
C ALA A 164 -10.28 17.33 3.75
N GLU A 165 -10.24 16.01 3.98
CA GLU A 165 -11.25 15.04 3.53
C GLU A 165 -11.50 15.06 2.00
N CYS A 166 -10.54 15.58 1.23
CA CYS A 166 -10.58 15.60 -0.23
C CYS A 166 -10.18 14.25 -0.84
N ILE A 167 -9.52 13.40 -0.05
CA ILE A 167 -9.18 12.03 -0.40
C ILE A 167 -9.80 11.12 0.67
N THR A 168 -10.79 10.32 0.29
CA THR A 168 -11.54 9.49 1.23
C THR A 168 -11.49 8.03 0.80
N THR A 169 -11.00 7.15 1.67
CA THR A 169 -11.11 5.70 1.45
C THR A 169 -12.48 5.21 1.90
N MET A 170 -13.14 4.38 1.08
CA MET A 170 -14.47 3.86 1.41
C MET A 170 -14.37 2.84 2.53
N VAL A 171 -14.95 3.19 3.67
CA VAL A 171 -15.00 2.34 4.88
C VAL A 171 -16.43 2.07 5.35
N THR A 172 -17.42 2.85 4.89
CA THR A 172 -18.82 2.71 5.29
C THR A 172 -19.74 2.99 4.10
N PRO A 173 -20.53 2.00 3.63
CA PRO A 173 -20.48 0.60 4.08
C PRO A 173 -19.12 -0.05 3.76
N PRO A 174 -18.64 -1.01 4.57
CA PRO A 174 -17.33 -1.60 4.36
C PRO A 174 -17.28 -2.33 3.02
N PRO A 175 -16.24 -2.12 2.19
CA PRO A 175 -16.06 -2.90 0.98
C PRO A 175 -15.96 -4.39 1.32
N LEU A 176 -16.66 -5.23 0.55
CA LEU A 176 -16.62 -6.68 0.70
C LEU A 176 -15.55 -7.24 -0.24
N GLY A 177 -14.80 -8.22 0.25
CA GLY A 177 -13.76 -8.89 -0.53
C GLY A 177 -12.48 -8.08 -0.71
N GLU A 178 -11.72 -8.38 -1.77
CA GLU A 178 -10.36 -7.88 -1.95
C GLU A 178 -10.27 -6.50 -2.62
N VAL A 179 -11.35 -5.97 -3.20
CA VAL A 179 -11.33 -4.65 -3.84
C VAL A 179 -11.82 -3.58 -2.87
N VAL A 180 -11.09 -2.47 -2.83
CA VAL A 180 -11.41 -1.26 -2.07
C VAL A 180 -11.49 -0.09 -3.04
N ALA A 181 -12.21 0.97 -2.65
CA ALA A 181 -12.23 2.21 -3.38
C ALA A 181 -11.74 3.38 -2.53
N ARG A 182 -11.15 4.36 -3.21
CA ARG A 182 -10.87 5.70 -2.71
C ARG A 182 -11.55 6.70 -3.65
N TYR A 183 -12.12 7.74 -3.07
CA TYR A 183 -12.73 8.84 -3.78
C TYR A 183 -11.87 10.09 -3.61
N VAL A 184 -11.52 10.72 -4.72
CA VAL A 184 -10.75 11.97 -4.75
C VAL A 184 -11.69 13.07 -5.22
N THR A 185 -11.73 14.18 -4.48
CA THR A 185 -12.44 15.40 -4.82
C THR A 185 -11.51 16.57 -4.57
N LEU A 186 -10.94 17.16 -5.63
CA LEU A 186 -10.10 18.33 -5.45
C LEU A 186 -10.95 19.55 -5.11
N PRO A 187 -10.56 20.32 -4.08
CA PRO A 187 -11.31 21.49 -3.71
C PRO A 187 -11.07 22.59 -4.76
N LYS A 188 -12.08 23.43 -4.99
CA LYS A 188 -12.00 24.52 -6.00
C LYS A 188 -10.88 25.52 -5.71
N ASP A 189 -10.41 25.59 -4.46
CA ASP A 189 -9.33 26.46 -4.01
C ASP A 189 -7.95 25.76 -4.00
N ILE A 190 -7.79 24.61 -4.66
CA ILE A 190 -6.55 23.83 -4.66
C ILE A 190 -5.32 24.68 -5.04
N GLU A 191 -5.40 25.52 -6.06
CA GLU A 191 -4.29 26.41 -6.44
C GLU A 191 -3.91 27.38 -5.31
N SER A 192 -4.92 27.91 -4.60
CA SER A 192 -4.70 28.80 -3.46
C SER A 192 -4.09 28.06 -2.28
N ARG A 193 -4.48 26.80 -2.05
CA ARG A 193 -3.89 25.92 -1.03
C ARG A 193 -2.44 25.61 -1.33
N ILE A 194 -2.12 25.19 -2.55
CA ILE A 194 -0.74 24.96 -3.00
C ILE A 194 0.08 26.24 -2.85
N THR A 195 -0.46 27.39 -3.26
CA THR A 195 0.20 28.69 -3.08
C THR A 195 0.46 29.00 -1.59
N ALA A 196 -0.49 28.72 -0.70
CA ALA A 196 -0.32 28.91 0.73
C ALA A 196 0.75 27.98 1.30
N MET A 197 0.79 26.71 0.87
CA MET A 197 1.82 25.75 1.28
C MET A 197 3.22 26.16 0.79
N ILE A 198 3.32 26.75 -0.41
CA ILE A 198 4.56 27.34 -0.91
C ILE A 198 5.00 28.52 -0.03
N LYS A 199 4.07 29.44 0.25
CA LYS A 199 4.35 30.62 1.09
C LYS A 199 4.72 30.26 2.53
N SER A 200 4.15 29.18 3.06
CA SER A 200 4.48 28.68 4.40
C SER A 200 5.75 27.84 4.44
N GLY A 201 6.40 27.58 3.30
CA GLY A 201 7.58 26.73 3.21
C GLY A 201 7.32 25.24 3.46
N ARG A 202 6.05 24.79 3.44
CA ARG A 202 5.70 23.36 3.55
C ARG A 202 6.05 22.58 2.29
N ILE A 203 5.97 23.24 1.14
CA ILE A 203 6.44 22.76 -0.17
C ILE A 203 7.20 23.90 -0.86
N GLY A 204 8.12 23.61 -1.76
CA GLY A 204 8.92 24.65 -2.41
C GLY A 204 9.89 24.13 -3.46
N ARG A 205 10.63 25.05 -4.11
CA ARG A 205 11.76 24.69 -4.97
C ARG A 205 12.79 23.96 -4.13
N GLU A 206 13.34 22.87 -4.68
CA GLU A 206 14.49 22.17 -4.10
C GLU A 206 15.49 23.19 -3.56
N SER A 207 15.75 23.11 -2.26
CA SER A 207 16.90 23.79 -1.69
C SER A 207 18.12 23.07 -2.24
N VAL A 208 18.69 23.58 -3.33
CA VAL A 208 20.11 23.37 -3.62
C VAL A 208 20.84 23.95 -2.42
N VAL A 209 21.30 23.07 -1.52
CA VAL A 209 22.07 23.44 -0.34
C VAL A 209 23.36 24.12 -0.81
N LYS A 210 23.33 25.46 -0.91
CA LYS A 210 24.56 26.26 -0.87
C LYS A 210 24.94 26.43 0.58
N ALA A 211 25.91 25.63 1.03
CA ALA A 211 26.60 25.85 2.28
C ALA A 211 27.18 27.27 2.30
N VAL A 212 26.61 28.14 3.14
CA VAL A 212 27.27 29.38 3.58
C VAL A 212 27.50 29.24 5.08
N PRO A 213 28.76 29.24 5.55
CA PRO A 213 29.07 28.94 6.93
C PRO A 213 28.79 30.15 7.82
N GLY A 214 28.07 29.89 8.91
CA GLY A 214 27.97 30.78 10.06
C GLY A 214 26.75 31.69 10.02
N PHE A 215 25.62 31.22 10.55
CA PHE A 215 24.78 31.94 11.52
C PHE A 215 23.73 30.95 12.03
N VAL A 216 23.85 30.59 13.32
CA VAL A 216 22.91 29.72 14.02
C VAL A 216 21.66 30.51 14.35
N THR A 217 20.51 30.14 13.78
CA THR A 217 19.22 30.39 14.43
C THR A 217 18.23 29.28 14.09
N ALA A 218 17.63 28.77 15.15
CA ALA A 218 16.76 27.61 15.24
C ALA A 218 15.64 27.54 14.18
N ASN A 219 15.69 26.52 13.32
CA ASN A 219 14.51 25.88 12.74
C ASN A 219 14.92 24.54 12.08
N SER A 220 14.58 23.42 12.71
CA SER A 220 14.25 22.20 11.99
C SER A 220 13.30 21.38 12.87
N ILE A 221 12.09 21.15 12.38
CA ILE A 221 11.45 19.88 12.64
C ILE A 221 11.50 19.16 11.31
N ALA A 222 12.69 18.63 11.00
CA ALA A 222 12.77 17.45 10.18
C ALA A 222 11.84 16.43 10.85
N SER A 223 10.90 15.86 10.11
CA SER A 223 10.17 14.68 10.56
C SER A 223 11.20 13.57 10.75
N ARG A 224 11.76 13.48 11.95
CA ARG A 224 12.81 12.54 12.32
C ARG A 224 12.37 11.15 11.91
N LEU A 225 13.17 10.46 11.09
CA LEU A 225 12.87 9.08 10.74
C LEU A 225 12.81 8.26 12.03
N THR A 226 11.71 7.55 12.24
CA THR A 226 11.49 6.77 13.46
C THR A 226 11.63 5.29 13.17
N ALA A 227 12.41 4.61 14.02
CA ALA A 227 12.55 3.16 14.03
C ALA A 227 11.58 2.53 15.03
N ARG A 228 10.83 1.52 14.57
CA ARG A 228 9.89 0.75 15.39
C ARG A 228 10.30 -0.72 15.41
N ARG A 229 10.52 -1.28 16.60
CA ARG A 229 10.77 -2.72 16.78
C ARG A 229 9.50 -3.52 16.47
N VAL A 230 9.65 -4.56 15.67
CA VAL A 230 8.56 -5.49 15.31
C VAL A 230 8.24 -6.38 16.50
N ALA A 231 6.94 -6.53 16.78
CA ALA A 231 6.46 -7.38 17.88
C ALA A 231 6.72 -8.87 17.58
N GLU A 232 6.91 -9.68 18.62
CA GLU A 232 7.32 -11.10 18.47
C GLU A 232 6.38 -11.91 17.56
N LYS A 233 5.07 -11.67 17.67
CA LYS A 233 4.02 -12.28 16.86
C LYS A 233 4.12 -12.01 15.35
N ASP A 234 4.74 -10.89 14.96
CA ASP A 234 4.83 -10.44 13.57
C ASP A 234 6.19 -10.78 12.94
N ARG A 235 7.15 -11.27 13.74
CA ARG A 235 8.52 -11.60 13.30
C ARG A 235 8.56 -12.63 12.17
N LEU A 236 7.69 -13.65 12.22
CA LEU A 236 7.62 -14.70 11.20
C LEU A 236 7.10 -14.18 9.85
N ARG A 237 6.41 -13.03 9.84
CA ARG A 237 5.86 -12.42 8.62
C ARG A 237 6.73 -11.31 8.06
N PHE A 238 7.68 -10.80 8.85
CA PHE A 238 8.53 -9.67 8.49
C PHE A 238 9.34 -9.92 7.21
N LEU A 239 10.28 -10.87 7.20
CA LEU A 239 11.11 -11.12 6.01
C LEU A 239 10.30 -11.51 4.76
N PRO A 240 9.25 -12.37 4.84
CA PRO A 240 8.39 -12.63 3.69
C PRO A 240 7.66 -11.39 3.16
N GLN A 241 7.24 -10.48 4.05
CA GLN A 241 6.53 -9.26 3.67
C GLN A 241 7.42 -8.27 2.92
N TYR A 242 8.68 -8.13 3.34
CA TYR A 242 9.62 -7.14 2.77
C TYR A 242 10.43 -7.68 1.60
N PHE A 243 10.75 -8.97 1.57
CA PHE A 243 11.67 -9.57 0.60
C PHE A 243 11.07 -10.72 -0.20
N GLY A 244 9.81 -11.09 0.04
CA GLY A 244 9.10 -12.13 -0.70
C GLY A 244 9.88 -13.45 -0.74
N SER A 245 10.10 -13.96 -1.96
CA SER A 245 10.85 -15.20 -2.20
C SER A 245 12.35 -15.08 -1.91
N LEU A 246 12.90 -13.87 -1.76
CA LEU A 246 14.31 -13.63 -1.42
C LEU A 246 14.58 -13.66 0.08
N MET A 247 13.56 -13.86 0.93
CA MET A 247 13.70 -13.81 2.39
C MET A 247 14.89 -14.63 2.93
N MET A 248 15.07 -15.87 2.46
CA MET A 248 16.13 -16.78 2.92
C MET A 248 17.52 -16.28 2.49
N LYS A 249 17.60 -15.62 1.33
CA LYS A 249 18.85 -15.08 0.81
C LYS A 249 19.23 -13.82 1.57
N VAL A 250 18.27 -12.92 1.82
CA VAL A 250 18.49 -11.71 2.61
C VAL A 250 18.98 -12.05 4.00
N GLU A 251 18.27 -12.93 4.70
CA GLU A 251 18.67 -13.34 6.06
C GLU A 251 20.05 -14.01 6.08
N GLY A 252 20.32 -14.93 5.14
CA GLY A 252 21.63 -15.57 5.02
C GLY A 252 22.75 -14.56 4.77
N THR A 253 22.57 -13.67 3.78
CA THR A 253 23.56 -12.66 3.42
C THR A 253 23.81 -11.65 4.55
N VAL A 254 22.80 -11.30 5.35
CA VAL A 254 22.99 -10.47 6.56
C VAL A 254 23.88 -11.20 7.58
N TYR A 255 23.65 -12.49 7.83
CA TYR A 255 24.49 -13.25 8.76
C TYR A 255 25.91 -13.46 8.24
N ASP A 256 26.07 -13.67 6.94
CA ASP A 256 27.37 -13.80 6.28
C ASP A 256 28.18 -12.50 6.44
N TRP A 257 27.60 -11.35 6.09
CA TRP A 257 28.24 -10.05 6.26
C TRP A 257 28.51 -9.71 7.73
N MET A 258 27.62 -10.07 8.66
CA MET A 258 27.90 -9.87 10.09
C MET A 258 29.13 -10.67 10.53
N THR A 259 29.26 -11.91 10.05
CA THR A 259 30.39 -12.79 10.39
C THR A 259 31.69 -12.29 9.77
N GLU A 260 31.63 -11.75 8.56
CA GLU A 260 32.79 -11.18 7.86
C GLU A 260 33.26 -9.88 8.50
N LEU A 261 32.32 -8.98 8.82
CA LEU A 261 32.66 -7.64 9.31
C LEU A 261 32.97 -7.62 10.82
N SER A 262 32.35 -8.46 11.64
CA SER A 262 32.54 -8.44 13.10
C SER A 262 33.46 -9.56 13.58
N GLN A 263 34.70 -9.21 13.97
CA GLN A 263 35.64 -10.16 14.56
C GLN A 263 35.07 -10.75 15.87
N GLY A 264 34.96 -12.09 15.94
CA GLY A 264 34.44 -12.79 17.12
C GLY A 264 32.92 -12.78 17.26
N TYR A 265 32.18 -12.58 16.16
CA TYR A 265 30.73 -12.78 16.15
C TYR A 265 30.40 -14.28 16.29
N GLU A 266 29.72 -14.65 17.38
CA GLU A 266 29.32 -16.03 17.70
C GLU A 266 27.85 -16.32 17.35
N GLY A 267 27.19 -15.42 16.60
CA GLY A 267 25.74 -15.45 16.43
C GLY A 267 24.98 -14.67 17.49
N GLY A 268 23.65 -14.80 17.46
CA GLY A 268 22.76 -14.18 18.44
C GLY A 268 21.33 -14.08 17.92
N VAL A 269 20.42 -13.63 18.78
CA VAL A 269 19.07 -13.25 18.37
C VAL A 269 19.12 -11.88 17.69
N TRP A 270 18.37 -11.71 16.61
CA TRP A 270 18.22 -10.44 15.93
C TRP A 270 16.83 -9.88 16.15
N ASP A 271 16.72 -8.57 16.29
CA ASP A 271 15.45 -7.87 16.26
C ASP A 271 15.18 -7.29 14.89
N PHE A 272 13.92 -7.34 14.48
CA PHE A 272 13.47 -6.70 13.26
C PHE A 272 12.99 -5.29 13.56
N VAL A 273 13.39 -4.35 12.73
CA VAL A 273 13.06 -2.94 12.87
C VAL A 273 12.48 -2.43 11.57
N GLU A 274 11.36 -1.74 11.68
CA GLU A 274 10.70 -1.03 10.58
C GLU A 274 10.95 0.47 10.72
N LEU A 275 11.16 1.14 9.60
CA LEU A 275 11.38 2.56 9.51
C LEU A 275 10.11 3.27 9.01
N SER A 276 9.92 4.51 9.44
CA SER A 276 8.77 5.33 9.03
C SER A 276 8.72 5.66 7.53
N ASN A 277 9.84 5.53 6.81
CA ASN A 277 9.93 5.73 5.36
C ASN A 277 9.75 4.42 4.56
N GLY A 278 9.27 3.34 5.19
CA GLY A 278 9.05 2.04 4.52
C GLY A 278 10.27 1.12 4.54
N GLY A 279 11.44 1.64 4.93
CA GLY A 279 12.67 0.86 5.09
C GLY A 279 12.60 -0.12 6.25
N CYS A 280 13.53 -1.07 6.27
CA CYS A 280 13.61 -2.04 7.34
C CYS A 280 15.04 -2.57 7.49
N TYR A 281 15.40 -3.03 8.68
CA TYR A 281 16.67 -3.69 8.93
C TYR A 281 16.58 -4.67 10.09
N MET A 282 17.61 -5.49 10.21
CA MET A 282 17.80 -6.42 11.32
C MET A 282 18.88 -5.84 12.23
N LYS A 283 18.66 -5.88 13.54
CA LYS A 283 19.67 -5.49 14.53
C LYS A 283 20.05 -6.64 15.47
N PRO A 284 21.35 -6.85 15.74
CA PRO A 284 21.81 -7.92 16.62
C PRO A 284 21.74 -7.54 18.11
N SER A 285 21.65 -8.52 19.02
CA SER A 285 21.28 -8.27 20.43
C SER A 285 22.37 -7.68 21.35
N LYS A 286 23.68 -7.81 21.05
CA LYS A 286 24.73 -7.29 21.95
C LYS A 286 24.78 -5.77 21.88
N PRO A 287 25.15 -5.06 22.97
CA PRO A 287 25.10 -3.60 23.00
C PRO A 287 26.04 -2.93 22.00
N THR A 288 27.20 -3.53 21.74
CA THR A 288 28.23 -2.98 20.83
C THR A 288 28.92 -4.06 20.02
N TYR A 289 29.35 -3.72 18.81
CA TYR A 289 30.09 -4.60 17.90
C TYR A 289 31.28 -3.84 17.31
N THR A 290 32.45 -4.49 17.26
CA THR A 290 33.60 -3.95 16.54
C THR A 290 33.59 -4.52 15.14
N MET A 291 33.48 -3.64 14.14
CA MET A 291 33.36 -4.00 12.73
C MET A 291 34.58 -3.50 11.95
N GLU A 292 35.08 -4.34 11.06
CA GLU A 292 36.16 -4.05 10.13
C GLU A 292 35.61 -4.21 8.70
N SER A 293 35.59 -3.11 7.95
CA SER A 293 35.14 -3.10 6.56
C SER A 293 36.27 -3.52 5.62
N PRO A 294 35.95 -4.13 4.46
CA PRO A 294 36.94 -4.42 3.41
C PRO A 294 37.75 -3.20 2.93
N ASN A 295 37.24 -1.98 3.17
CA ASN A 295 37.96 -0.73 2.86
C ASN A 295 39.11 -0.43 3.86
N GLY A 296 39.30 -1.25 4.90
CA GLY A 296 40.32 -1.11 5.93
C GLY A 296 39.92 -0.24 7.12
N THR A 297 38.68 0.26 7.14
CA THR A 297 38.12 1.03 8.27
C THR A 297 37.68 0.08 9.38
N THR A 298 38.06 0.38 10.62
CA THR A 298 37.57 -0.31 11.81
C THR A 298 36.83 0.66 12.72
N ALA A 299 35.62 0.31 13.15
CA ALA A 299 34.85 1.10 14.09
C ALA A 299 34.07 0.22 15.07
N THR A 300 33.89 0.71 16.30
CA THR A 300 33.00 0.09 17.29
C THR A 300 31.65 0.78 17.24
N LEU A 301 30.62 0.04 16.84
CA LEU A 301 29.26 0.49 16.63
C LEU A 301 28.33 0.04 17.75
N SER A 302 27.24 0.78 17.95
CA SER A 302 26.08 0.28 18.69
C SER A 302 25.42 -0.91 17.97
N SER A 303 24.63 -1.70 18.70
CA SER A 303 23.73 -2.73 18.13
C SER A 303 22.99 -2.24 16.89
N ASP A 304 22.45 -1.03 16.97
CA ASP A 304 21.61 -0.46 15.92
C ASP A 304 22.42 -0.13 14.67
N ALA A 305 23.54 0.57 14.85
CA ALA A 305 24.45 0.93 13.77
C ALA A 305 25.11 -0.28 13.12
N ALA A 306 25.41 -1.33 13.89
CA ALA A 306 25.94 -2.58 13.35
C ALA A 306 24.92 -3.26 12.42
N GLY A 307 23.65 -3.34 12.87
CA GLY A 307 22.56 -3.87 12.06
C GLY A 307 22.34 -3.09 10.77
N ILE A 308 22.32 -1.75 10.85
CA ILE A 308 22.18 -0.86 9.68
C ILE A 308 23.33 -1.09 8.70
N THR A 309 24.58 -1.11 9.17
CA THR A 309 25.77 -1.31 8.34
C THR A 309 25.69 -2.64 7.59
N VAL A 310 25.47 -3.75 8.29
CA VAL A 310 25.39 -5.08 7.69
C VAL A 310 24.25 -5.17 6.67
N MET A 311 23.09 -4.61 7.00
CA MET A 311 21.94 -4.62 6.10
C MET A 311 22.19 -3.80 4.83
N LEU A 312 22.90 -2.67 4.92
CA LEU A 312 23.31 -1.89 3.74
C LEU A 312 24.27 -2.68 2.83
N PHE A 313 25.24 -3.39 3.41
CA PHE A 313 26.12 -4.31 2.65
C PHE A 313 25.32 -5.42 1.97
N ALA A 314 24.40 -6.05 2.71
CA ALA A 314 23.55 -7.11 2.18
C ALA A 314 22.68 -6.63 1.01
N LEU A 315 22.00 -5.50 1.16
CA LEU A 315 21.15 -4.92 0.11
C LEU A 315 21.95 -4.48 -1.12
N SER A 316 23.14 -3.91 -0.93
CA SER A 316 24.05 -3.57 -2.02
C SER A 316 24.50 -4.81 -2.79
N HIS A 317 24.92 -5.87 -2.09
CA HIS A 317 25.33 -7.11 -2.73
C HIS A 317 24.17 -7.81 -3.47
N LEU A 318 22.98 -7.81 -2.87
CA LEU A 318 21.80 -8.45 -3.45
C LEU A 318 21.23 -7.67 -4.64
N SER A 319 21.26 -6.34 -4.62
CA SER A 319 20.81 -5.54 -5.77
C SER A 319 21.69 -5.78 -7.00
N MET A 320 23.01 -5.99 -6.81
CA MET A 320 23.92 -6.40 -7.90
C MET A 320 23.66 -7.83 -8.38
N SER A 321 23.29 -8.74 -7.45
CA SER A 321 23.03 -10.15 -7.78
C SER A 321 21.65 -10.38 -8.43
N TYR A 322 20.70 -9.47 -8.20
CA TYR A 322 19.32 -9.51 -8.72
C TYR A 322 18.94 -8.15 -9.31
N PRO A 323 19.55 -7.73 -10.45
CA PRO A 323 19.34 -6.40 -11.02
C PRO A 323 17.90 -6.13 -11.48
N ASP A 324 17.14 -7.19 -11.79
CA ASP A 324 15.72 -7.08 -12.17
C ASP A 324 14.78 -6.80 -10.99
N ASN A 325 15.30 -6.78 -9.75
CA ASN A 325 14.52 -6.50 -8.55
C ASN A 325 14.85 -5.11 -7.99
N GLU A 326 14.22 -4.10 -8.58
CA GLU A 326 14.37 -2.68 -8.23
C GLU A 326 14.09 -2.39 -6.73
N GLN A 327 13.24 -3.21 -6.08
CA GLN A 327 12.93 -3.07 -4.66
C GLN A 327 14.17 -3.15 -3.76
N LEU A 328 15.20 -3.93 -4.13
CA LEU A 328 16.42 -4.04 -3.32
C LEU A 328 17.22 -2.73 -3.31
N ALA A 329 17.23 -2.01 -4.43
CA ALA A 329 17.87 -0.71 -4.53
C ALA A 329 17.08 0.36 -3.76
N ASP A 330 15.75 0.34 -3.86
CA ASP A 330 14.89 1.26 -3.10
C ASP A 330 15.06 1.07 -1.59
N ARG A 331 15.06 -0.18 -1.11
CA ARG A 331 15.30 -0.49 0.32
C ARG A 331 16.68 -0.04 0.78
N TYR A 332 17.70 -0.15 -0.08
CA TYR A 332 19.03 0.37 0.24
C TYR A 332 18.98 1.89 0.45
N HIS A 333 18.30 2.62 -0.43
CA HIS A 333 18.15 4.07 -0.31
C HIS A 333 17.34 4.48 0.93
N GLU A 334 16.22 3.81 1.21
CA GLU A 334 15.39 4.03 2.41
C GLU A 334 16.18 3.82 3.70
N LEU A 335 16.97 2.74 3.79
CA LEU A 335 17.80 2.45 4.95
C LEU A 335 18.98 3.42 5.06
N ARG A 336 19.58 3.79 3.93
CA ARG A 336 20.69 4.76 3.89
C ARG A 336 20.23 6.14 4.35
N GLU A 337 19.02 6.55 4.01
CA GLU A 337 18.42 7.79 4.50
C GLU A 337 18.33 7.79 6.04
N PHE A 338 17.88 6.68 6.64
CA PHE A 338 17.88 6.54 8.10
C PHE A 338 19.29 6.53 8.70
N ALA A 339 20.25 5.89 8.03
CA ALA A 339 21.66 5.90 8.46
C ALA A 339 22.25 7.32 8.50
N LEU A 340 21.80 8.23 7.62
CA LEU A 340 22.23 9.63 7.61
C LEU A 340 21.69 10.45 8.79
N GLU A 341 20.60 10.01 9.43
CA GLU A 341 20.06 10.65 10.65
C GLU A 341 20.49 9.95 11.94
N HIS A 342 21.24 8.85 11.84
CA HIS A 342 21.63 8.03 12.97
C HIS A 342 22.74 8.69 13.80
N VAL A 343 22.77 8.44 15.12
CA VAL A 343 23.78 9.02 16.03
C VAL A 343 25.22 8.59 15.66
N ASP A 344 25.35 7.36 15.15
CA ASP A 344 26.61 6.76 14.69
C ASP A 344 26.79 6.90 13.16
N GLN A 345 26.21 7.92 12.53
CA GLN A 345 26.24 8.12 11.06
C GLN A 345 27.67 8.08 10.50
N ARG A 346 28.63 8.72 11.18
CA ARG A 346 30.00 8.88 10.66
C ARG A 346 30.69 7.53 10.54
N GLU A 347 30.51 6.68 11.54
CA GLU A 347 31.08 5.35 11.61
C GLU A 347 30.39 4.42 10.61
N ILE A 348 29.06 4.49 10.48
CA ILE A 348 28.32 3.73 9.46
C ILE A 348 28.82 4.09 8.06
N LEU A 349 28.87 5.39 7.73
CA LEU A 349 29.31 5.86 6.43
C LEU A 349 30.77 5.51 6.13
N ALA A 350 31.65 5.60 7.12
CA ALA A 350 33.06 5.23 6.94
C ALA A 350 33.24 3.72 6.70
N LEU A 351 32.35 2.88 7.22
CA LEU A 351 32.39 1.44 6.98
C LEU A 351 31.81 1.04 5.62
N ILE A 352 30.84 1.78 5.07
CA ILE A 352 30.19 1.45 3.79
C ILE A 352 30.77 2.14 2.56
N ASP A 353 31.75 3.04 2.73
CA ASP A 353 32.48 3.72 1.64
C ASP A 353 33.38 2.74 0.88
#